data_AF-I0WFE7-F1
#
_entry.id   AF-I0WFE7-F1
#
_cell.length_a   1.000
_cell.length_b   1.000
_cell.length_c   1.000
_cell.angle_alpha   90.00
_cell.angle_beta   90.00
_cell.angle_gamma   90.00
#
_symmetry.space_group_name_H-M   'P 1'
#
loop_
_entity.id
_entity.type
_entity.pdbx_description
1 polymer ?
#
loop_
_entity_poly.entity_id
_entity_poly.type
_entity_poly.pdbx_seq_one_letter_code
_entity_poly.pdbx_strand_id
1 'polypeptide(L)'
;MYSMRRFLQNGWCLVFLVFSVSCQNELKLSSSYDYKLIPKDTLRISIDDSLTYRYTRIQYFIQDDSTYIVVSNTNQNGLTFVNVDSERISKKVIYSQTGLNGVGDDAGSFHYVNMDSIFIFNSPSRKLFLTNSNADVIESFDLIDFADFDFGEPMMWIAYASHYAEGVLKFSVLPTYLNGHEISRNSNDPVVVKFDINAKKVSKGLIDYSYANMNNHHYIRHTPISVVGKDNVLYYCFPFENRILFENQETGIVEEKTTFVSDFVKEYYPMQGEYKNDIRRFDVEFPYNANLKYDPFRNVYYMVVYHGIPFVDDSTGELRSFSQKPFSIIVFDEEFKKLSEQKFEGGNFLPGGSFVSRKGLYIFFNNIENPLFNENYFKYVLFNLEKN
;
A
#
# COMPACT_ATOMS: atom_id res chain seq x y z
N MET A 1 10.69 -27.44 81.78
CA MET A 1 9.85 -26.53 82.60
C MET A 1 8.77 -25.96 81.69
N TYR A 2 7.50 -26.15 82.09
CA TYR A 2 6.23 -25.60 81.59
C TYR A 2 6.30 -24.46 80.54
N SER A 3 5.73 -24.63 79.34
CA SER A 3 4.33 -24.30 78.95
C SER A 3 3.95 -22.82 79.17
N MET A 4 3.55 -22.09 78.12
CA MET A 4 2.15 -21.71 77.84
C MET A 4 2.01 -20.69 76.69
N ARG A 5 0.84 -20.77 76.06
CA ARG A 5 0.29 -20.02 74.91
C ARG A 5 -0.03 -18.55 75.23
N ARG A 6 -0.06 -17.71 74.18
CA ARG A 6 -1.16 -16.77 73.78
C ARG A 6 -0.75 -16.06 72.47
N PHE A 7 -1.36 -16.32 71.30
CA PHE A 7 -2.64 -15.84 70.74
C PHE A 7 -2.75 -14.32 70.45
N LEU A 8 -2.85 -14.04 69.14
CA LEU A 8 -3.54 -12.95 68.39
C LEU A 8 -3.11 -11.48 68.59
N GLN A 9 -2.67 -10.84 67.50
CA GLN A 9 -3.49 -9.87 66.72
C GLN A 9 -2.66 -9.15 65.63
N ASN A 10 -3.28 -9.00 64.45
CA ASN A 10 -3.13 -7.92 63.46
C ASN A 10 -1.74 -7.79 62.77
N GLY A 11 -1.61 -7.73 61.44
CA GLY A 11 -2.56 -7.48 60.38
C GLY A 11 -1.90 -7.79 59.03
N TRP A 12 -2.74 -8.00 58.03
CA TRP A 12 -2.33 -8.27 56.66
C TRP A 12 -1.82 -6.96 56.04
N CYS A 13 -0.50 -6.83 55.85
CA CYS A 13 0.05 -5.83 54.94
C CYS A 13 -0.02 -6.35 53.51
N LEU A 14 -1.12 -6.04 52.83
CA LEU A 14 -1.18 -6.03 51.37
C LEU A 14 -0.20 -4.94 50.89
N VAL A 15 0.99 -5.35 50.44
CA VAL A 15 1.89 -4.47 49.70
C VAL A 15 1.30 -4.32 48.30
N PHE A 16 0.50 -3.27 48.10
CA PHE A 16 0.19 -2.77 46.77
C PHE A 16 1.48 -2.17 46.20
N LEU A 17 2.14 -2.94 45.32
CA LEU A 17 3.18 -2.43 44.43
C LEU A 17 2.52 -1.47 43.44
N VAL A 18 2.48 -0.19 43.80
CA VAL A 18 2.19 0.90 42.88
C VAL A 18 3.35 0.97 41.90
N PHE A 19 3.16 0.45 40.70
CA PHE A 19 4.04 0.73 39.56
C PHE A 19 3.96 2.23 39.26
N SER A 20 4.88 2.99 39.85
CA SER A 20 5.17 4.35 39.40
C SER A 20 5.74 4.26 38.00
N VAL A 21 4.90 4.55 37.00
CA VAL A 21 5.29 4.82 35.62
C VAL A 21 6.20 6.05 35.66
N SER A 22 7.50 5.80 35.62
CA SER A 22 8.50 6.84 35.44
C SER A 22 8.41 7.35 34.01
N CYS A 23 7.76 8.50 33.82
CA CYS A 23 7.88 9.33 32.62
C CYS A 23 9.36 9.65 32.39
N GLN A 24 10.01 8.88 31.52
CA GLN A 24 11.20 9.36 30.83
C GLN A 24 10.74 10.14 29.60
N ASN A 25 11.24 11.37 29.50
CA ASN A 25 10.89 12.40 28.53
C ASN A 25 10.60 11.88 27.12
N GLU A 26 9.31 11.75 26.78
CA GLU A 26 8.89 11.87 25.39
C GLU A 26 9.07 13.33 24.97
N LEU A 27 9.79 13.54 23.88
CA LEU A 27 9.72 14.76 23.10
C LEU A 27 8.25 15.00 22.74
N LYS A 28 7.57 15.86 23.49
CA LYS A 28 6.29 16.44 23.12
C LYS A 28 6.49 17.30 21.88
N LEU A 29 6.44 16.67 20.71
CA LEU A 29 5.87 17.34 19.54
C LEU A 29 4.36 17.28 19.71
N SER A 30 3.83 18.21 20.49
CA SER A 30 2.40 18.52 20.48
C SER A 30 2.12 19.28 19.18
N SER A 31 2.08 18.58 18.05
CA SER A 31 1.25 19.07 16.96
C SER A 31 -0.20 18.91 17.43
N SER A 32 -0.80 19.99 17.93
CA SER A 32 -2.22 20.03 18.28
C SER A 32 -3.02 20.03 16.98
N TYR A 33 -2.98 18.93 16.26
CA TYR A 33 -3.87 18.71 15.15
C TYR A 33 -5.29 18.68 15.68
N ASP A 34 -6.22 19.25 14.93
CA ASP A 34 -7.63 19.16 15.29
C ASP A 34 -8.17 17.74 15.12
N TYR A 35 -7.43 16.84 14.45
CA TYR A 35 -7.88 15.49 14.13
C TYR A 35 -6.92 14.38 14.57
N LYS A 36 -7.46 13.19 14.81
CA LYS A 36 -6.70 11.97 15.13
C LYS A 36 -7.36 10.71 14.57
N LEU A 37 -6.55 9.68 14.28
CA LEU A 37 -7.03 8.34 13.91
C LEU A 37 -7.27 7.49 15.17
N ILE A 38 -8.54 7.27 15.51
CA ILE A 38 -8.95 6.52 16.70
C ILE A 38 -9.36 5.09 16.31
N PRO A 39 -8.74 4.04 16.90
CA PRO A 39 -9.16 2.66 16.66
C PRO A 39 -10.56 2.44 17.23
N LYS A 40 -11.44 1.78 16.46
CA LYS A 40 -12.84 1.54 16.85
C LYS A 40 -13.22 0.08 16.92
N ASP A 41 -12.71 -0.73 15.99
CA ASP A 41 -13.13 -2.13 15.84
C ASP A 41 -12.06 -2.95 15.13
N THR A 42 -12.27 -4.25 15.04
CA THR A 42 -11.44 -5.19 14.28
C THR A 42 -12.28 -5.97 13.29
N LEU A 43 -11.76 -6.16 12.08
CA LEU A 43 -12.35 -7.04 11.07
C LEU A 43 -11.51 -8.31 11.00
N ARG A 44 -12.15 -9.48 10.98
CA ARG A 44 -11.46 -10.78 10.89
C ARG A 44 -12.14 -11.68 9.86
N ILE A 45 -11.56 -11.75 8.68
CA ILE A 45 -12.04 -12.62 7.60
C ILE A 45 -11.27 -13.94 7.65
N SER A 46 -11.99 -15.06 7.78
CA SER A 46 -11.37 -16.39 7.65
C SER A 46 -10.91 -16.60 6.22
N ILE A 47 -9.67 -17.05 6.05
CA ILE A 47 -9.14 -17.51 4.77
C ILE A 47 -8.83 -19.00 4.88
N ASP A 48 -8.80 -19.69 3.74
CA ASP A 48 -8.45 -21.10 3.65
C ASP A 48 -7.06 -21.27 3.01
N ASP A 49 -6.59 -22.52 2.95
CA ASP A 49 -5.25 -22.89 2.46
C ASP A 49 -5.00 -22.49 0.99
N SER A 50 -6.03 -22.05 0.29
CA SER A 50 -5.94 -21.55 -1.07
C SER A 50 -5.44 -20.11 -1.14
N LEU A 51 -5.33 -19.41 -0.01
CA LEU A 51 -4.85 -18.04 0.10
C LEU A 51 -3.58 -17.99 0.95
N THR A 52 -2.76 -16.97 0.70
CA THR A 52 -1.67 -16.59 1.59
C THR A 52 -2.13 -15.46 2.51
N TYR A 53 -1.53 -15.38 3.69
CA TYR A 53 -1.82 -14.38 4.72
C TYR A 53 -1.44 -12.93 4.32
N ARG A 54 -0.82 -12.75 3.15
CA ARG A 54 -0.53 -11.46 2.51
C ARG A 54 -0.92 -11.50 1.04
N TYR A 55 -1.26 -10.35 0.48
CA TYR A 55 -1.49 -10.19 -0.95
C TYR A 55 -0.67 -9.01 -1.47
N THR A 56 -0.34 -9.05 -2.76
CA THR A 56 0.48 -8.03 -3.44
C THR A 56 -0.36 -6.91 -4.03
N ARG A 57 -1.68 -7.14 -4.17
CA ARG A 57 -2.62 -6.18 -4.74
C ARG A 57 -3.99 -6.27 -4.09
N ILE A 58 -4.63 -5.12 -3.95
CA ILE A 58 -5.99 -4.95 -3.42
C ILE A 58 -6.72 -3.84 -4.19
N GLN A 59 -7.99 -4.04 -4.48
CA GLN A 59 -8.95 -2.98 -4.81
C GLN A 59 -10.18 -3.15 -3.94
N TYR A 60 -10.87 -2.05 -3.63
CA TYR A 60 -12.15 -2.10 -2.92
C TYR A 60 -13.23 -1.45 -3.78
N PHE A 61 -14.46 -1.88 -3.60
CA PHE A 61 -15.62 -1.32 -4.29
C PHE A 61 -16.88 -1.46 -3.41
N ILE A 62 -17.91 -0.69 -3.73
CA ILE A 62 -19.24 -0.83 -3.11
C ILE A 62 -20.16 -1.48 -4.12
N GLN A 63 -20.91 -2.48 -3.67
CA GLN A 63 -21.99 -3.10 -4.42
C GLN A 63 -23.16 -3.33 -3.47
N ASP A 64 -24.36 -2.89 -3.84
CA ASP A 64 -25.59 -3.05 -3.04
C ASP A 64 -25.42 -2.63 -1.58
N ASP A 65 -24.81 -1.45 -1.37
CA ASP A 65 -24.41 -0.86 -0.09
C ASP A 65 -23.40 -1.65 0.76
N SER A 66 -22.98 -2.83 0.30
CA SER A 66 -21.93 -3.61 0.95
C SER A 66 -20.55 -3.23 0.44
N THR A 67 -19.57 -3.22 1.34
CA THR A 67 -18.16 -3.02 0.97
C THR A 67 -17.54 -4.36 0.58
N TYR A 68 -16.85 -4.38 -0.56
CA TYR A 68 -16.08 -5.53 -1.02
C TYR A 68 -14.61 -5.16 -1.19
N ILE A 69 -13.74 -6.14 -0.96
CA ILE A 69 -12.35 -6.09 -1.39
C ILE A 69 -12.08 -7.23 -2.38
N VAL A 70 -11.26 -6.95 -3.38
CA VAL A 70 -10.67 -7.94 -4.28
C VAL A 70 -9.18 -7.95 -3.99
N VAL A 71 -8.64 -9.13 -3.70
CA VAL A 71 -7.21 -9.31 -3.43
C VAL A 71 -6.59 -10.28 -4.41
N SER A 72 -5.29 -10.10 -4.69
CA SER A 72 -4.54 -11.08 -5.46
C SER A 72 -4.44 -12.40 -4.71
N ASN A 73 -4.67 -13.50 -5.41
CA ASN A 73 -4.46 -14.86 -4.94
C ASN A 73 -3.39 -15.53 -5.80
N THR A 74 -2.14 -15.28 -5.46
CA THR A 74 -0.98 -15.82 -6.19
C THR A 74 -0.84 -17.33 -6.04
N ASN A 75 -1.30 -17.92 -4.93
CA ASN A 75 -1.23 -19.37 -4.70
C ASN A 75 -2.07 -20.16 -5.71
N GLN A 76 -3.15 -19.56 -6.22
CA GLN A 76 -4.05 -20.21 -7.17
C GLN A 76 -4.07 -19.53 -8.54
N ASN A 77 -3.16 -18.59 -8.83
CA ASN A 77 -3.20 -17.81 -10.06
C ASN A 77 -4.58 -17.16 -10.28
N GLY A 78 -5.01 -16.31 -9.34
CA GLY A 78 -6.35 -15.76 -9.39
C GLY A 78 -6.62 -14.59 -8.46
N LEU A 79 -7.90 -14.33 -8.26
CA LEU A 79 -8.44 -13.25 -7.46
C LEU A 79 -9.40 -13.79 -6.41
N THR A 80 -9.42 -13.18 -5.23
CA THR A 80 -10.42 -13.50 -4.20
C THR A 80 -11.20 -12.26 -3.81
N PHE A 81 -12.52 -12.39 -3.89
CA PHE A 81 -13.51 -11.39 -3.50
C PHE A 81 -13.97 -11.69 -2.09
N VAL A 82 -13.95 -10.66 -1.25
CA VAL A 82 -14.39 -10.73 0.13
C VAL A 82 -15.45 -9.67 0.35
N ASN A 83 -16.60 -10.08 0.88
CA ASN A 83 -17.59 -9.15 1.39
C ASN A 83 -17.18 -8.78 2.83
N VAL A 84 -16.87 -7.50 3.03
CA VAL A 84 -16.35 -6.96 4.30
C VAL A 84 -17.43 -6.96 5.38
N ASP A 85 -18.68 -6.69 5.02
CA ASP A 85 -19.78 -6.55 6.00
C ASP A 85 -20.26 -7.90 6.55
N SER A 86 -20.17 -8.97 5.76
CA SER A 86 -20.45 -10.35 6.19
C SER A 86 -19.22 -11.10 6.68
N GLU A 87 -18.02 -10.53 6.52
CA GLU A 87 -16.73 -11.13 6.89
C GLU A 87 -16.47 -12.51 6.23
N ARG A 88 -16.86 -12.63 4.95
CA ARG A 88 -16.78 -13.90 4.19
C ARG A 88 -16.21 -13.69 2.80
N ILE A 89 -15.48 -14.71 2.34
CA ILE A 89 -15.14 -14.87 0.93
C ILE A 89 -16.44 -15.05 0.15
N SER A 90 -16.68 -14.18 -0.83
CA SER A 90 -17.87 -14.23 -1.68
C SER A 90 -17.63 -14.97 -2.98
N LYS A 91 -16.43 -14.86 -3.56
CA LYS A 91 -16.07 -15.49 -4.83
C LYS A 91 -14.55 -15.67 -4.94
N LYS A 92 -14.13 -16.73 -5.63
CA LYS A 92 -12.77 -16.89 -6.14
C LYS A 92 -12.84 -17.00 -7.65
N VAL A 93 -11.92 -16.34 -8.33
CA VAL A 93 -11.75 -16.41 -9.79
C VAL A 93 -10.35 -16.96 -10.03
N ILE A 94 -10.27 -18.15 -10.60
CA ILE A 94 -9.03 -18.90 -10.80
C ILE A 94 -8.77 -18.98 -12.30
N TYR A 95 -7.63 -18.49 -12.75
CA TYR A 95 -7.29 -18.45 -14.17
C TYR A 95 -6.37 -19.60 -14.55
N SER A 96 -6.61 -20.15 -15.74
CA SER A 96 -5.67 -21.11 -16.34
C SER A 96 -4.39 -20.38 -16.74
N GLN A 97 -3.24 -21.07 -16.66
CA GLN A 97 -1.98 -20.51 -17.14
C GLN A 97 -1.86 -20.61 -18.68
N THR A 98 -2.50 -21.61 -19.27
CA THR A 98 -2.42 -21.95 -20.70
C THR A 98 -3.80 -22.24 -21.29
N GLY A 99 -3.87 -22.39 -22.62
CA GLY A 99 -5.10 -22.68 -23.34
C GLY A 99 -5.85 -21.41 -23.75
N LEU A 100 -7.09 -21.58 -24.25
CA LEU A 100 -7.89 -20.48 -24.80
C LEU A 100 -8.19 -19.38 -23.77
N ASN A 101 -8.38 -19.76 -22.50
CA ASN A 101 -8.60 -18.85 -21.37
C ASN A 101 -7.33 -18.68 -20.51
N GLY A 102 -6.15 -18.96 -21.06
CA GLY A 102 -4.88 -18.86 -20.35
C GLY A 102 -4.38 -17.43 -20.22
N VAL A 103 -4.02 -16.98 -19.01
CA VAL A 103 -3.48 -15.62 -18.76
C VAL A 103 -2.02 -15.62 -18.28
N GLY A 104 -1.37 -16.79 -18.28
CA GLY A 104 -0.06 -16.99 -17.66
C GLY A 104 -0.14 -17.17 -16.15
N ASP A 105 0.98 -16.96 -15.45
CA ASP A 105 1.20 -17.30 -14.03
C ASP A 105 1.15 -16.11 -13.06
N ASP A 106 0.79 -14.92 -13.55
CA ASP A 106 0.67 -13.69 -12.74
C ASP A 106 -0.75 -13.08 -12.76
N ALA A 107 -1.79 -13.90 -12.60
CA ALA A 107 -3.17 -13.38 -12.53
C ALA A 107 -3.45 -12.50 -11.28
N GLY A 108 -2.47 -12.33 -10.38
CA GLY A 108 -2.52 -11.41 -9.25
C GLY A 108 -2.28 -9.94 -9.61
N SER A 109 -1.79 -9.66 -10.82
CA SER A 109 -1.61 -8.32 -11.36
C SER A 109 -2.88 -7.89 -12.12
N PHE A 110 -3.82 -7.20 -11.47
CA PHE A 110 -5.18 -7.00 -12.03
C PHE A 110 -5.74 -5.56 -11.94
N HIS A 111 -6.69 -5.21 -12.78
CA HIS A 111 -7.59 -4.08 -12.55
C HIS A 111 -9.04 -4.53 -12.67
N TYR A 112 -9.75 -4.54 -11.55
CA TYR A 112 -11.16 -4.86 -11.46
C TYR A 112 -12.00 -3.62 -11.81
N VAL A 113 -12.85 -3.75 -12.83
CA VAL A 113 -13.88 -2.75 -13.16
C VAL A 113 -15.23 -3.22 -12.62
N ASN A 114 -15.63 -4.43 -13.01
CA ASN A 114 -16.86 -5.11 -12.56
C ASN A 114 -16.75 -6.62 -12.85
N MET A 115 -17.82 -7.38 -12.58
CA MET A 115 -17.86 -8.83 -12.75
C MET A 115 -17.74 -9.31 -14.21
N ASP A 116 -17.94 -8.45 -15.19
CA ASP A 116 -17.83 -8.76 -16.62
C ASP A 116 -16.57 -8.15 -17.26
N SER A 117 -15.78 -7.40 -16.48
CA SER A 117 -14.60 -6.68 -16.97
C SER A 117 -13.53 -6.60 -15.89
N ILE A 118 -12.59 -7.53 -15.98
CA ILE A 118 -11.41 -7.63 -15.13
C ILE A 118 -10.20 -7.70 -16.05
N PHE A 119 -9.34 -6.68 -15.96
CA PHE A 119 -8.06 -6.68 -16.65
C PHE A 119 -7.04 -7.50 -15.86
N ILE A 120 -6.41 -8.46 -16.51
CA ILE A 120 -5.29 -9.23 -15.96
C ILE A 120 -4.03 -8.89 -16.75
N PHE A 121 -2.98 -8.49 -16.04
CA PHE A 121 -1.70 -8.14 -16.61
C PHE A 121 -0.75 -9.31 -16.45
N ASN A 122 -0.20 -9.78 -17.57
CA ASN A 122 1.04 -10.53 -17.52
C ASN A 122 2.18 -9.52 -17.74
N SER A 123 2.65 -8.96 -16.62
CA SER A 123 3.56 -7.82 -16.63
C SER A 123 4.88 -8.09 -17.35
N PRO A 124 5.59 -9.21 -17.13
CA PRO A 124 6.85 -9.50 -17.82
C PRO A 124 6.70 -9.57 -19.34
N SER A 125 5.59 -10.14 -19.83
CA SER A 125 5.34 -10.23 -21.27
C SER A 125 4.63 -9.02 -21.86
N ARG A 126 4.32 -7.99 -21.04
CA ARG A 126 3.49 -6.82 -21.43
C ARG A 126 2.18 -7.21 -22.12
N LYS A 127 1.57 -8.33 -21.70
CA LYS A 127 0.26 -8.77 -22.17
C LYS A 127 -0.83 -8.30 -21.22
N LEU A 128 -1.96 -7.90 -21.78
CA LEU A 128 -3.17 -7.56 -21.05
C LEU A 128 -4.30 -8.47 -21.51
N PHE A 129 -5.05 -9.04 -20.58
CA PHE A 129 -6.22 -9.85 -20.85
C PHE A 129 -7.45 -9.15 -20.27
N LEU A 130 -8.49 -8.93 -21.08
CA LEU A 130 -9.81 -8.56 -20.59
C LEU A 130 -10.58 -9.85 -20.32
N THR A 131 -11.04 -10.02 -19.08
CA THR A 131 -11.70 -11.24 -18.62
C THR A 131 -13.00 -10.93 -17.87
N ASN A 132 -13.80 -11.96 -17.63
CA ASN A 132 -14.94 -11.88 -16.72
C ASN A 132 -14.67 -12.62 -15.39
N SER A 133 -15.63 -12.56 -14.47
CA SER A 133 -15.55 -13.23 -13.16
C SER A 133 -15.73 -14.75 -13.22
N ASN A 134 -15.96 -15.34 -14.40
CA ASN A 134 -15.90 -16.79 -14.62
C ASN A 134 -14.55 -17.25 -15.15
N ALA A 135 -13.57 -16.34 -15.23
CA ALA A 135 -12.24 -16.55 -15.79
C ALA A 135 -12.23 -16.84 -17.31
N ASP A 136 -13.28 -16.43 -18.03
CA ASP A 136 -13.24 -16.44 -19.49
C ASP A 136 -12.42 -15.27 -20.00
N VAL A 137 -11.52 -15.52 -20.96
CA VAL A 137 -10.79 -14.47 -21.66
C VAL A 137 -11.66 -13.94 -22.79
N ILE A 138 -12.05 -12.67 -22.70
CA ILE A 138 -12.85 -11.96 -23.69
C ILE A 138 -11.96 -11.47 -24.83
N GLU A 139 -10.82 -10.86 -24.48
CA GLU A 139 -9.84 -10.36 -25.43
C GLU A 139 -8.43 -10.35 -24.81
N SER A 140 -7.41 -10.47 -25.64
CA SER A 140 -6.00 -10.36 -25.25
C SER A 140 -5.27 -9.33 -26.10
N PHE A 141 -4.40 -8.57 -25.47
CA PHE A 141 -3.64 -7.49 -26.08
C PHE A 141 -2.14 -7.68 -25.78
N ASP A 142 -1.33 -7.81 -26.84
CA ASP A 142 0.11 -7.61 -26.75
C ASP A 142 0.37 -6.10 -26.77
N LEU A 143 0.56 -5.48 -25.60
CA LEU A 143 0.53 -4.01 -25.48
C LEU A 143 1.61 -3.32 -26.32
N ILE A 144 2.73 -4.00 -26.57
CA ILE A 144 3.83 -3.47 -27.38
C ILE A 144 3.44 -3.30 -28.85
N ASP A 145 2.52 -4.13 -29.36
CA ASP A 145 2.05 -4.07 -30.75
C ASP A 145 1.19 -2.82 -31.01
N PHE A 146 0.73 -2.16 -29.93
CA PHE A 146 -0.11 -0.97 -29.96
C PHE A 146 0.66 0.31 -29.60
N ALA A 147 1.99 0.24 -29.44
CA ALA A 147 2.83 1.36 -29.03
C ALA A 147 3.87 1.72 -30.10
N ASP A 148 4.03 3.03 -30.38
CA ASP A 148 5.10 3.54 -31.25
C ASP A 148 6.40 3.84 -30.47
N PHE A 149 6.50 3.36 -29.22
CA PHE A 149 7.61 3.58 -28.31
C PHE A 149 7.76 2.38 -27.37
N ASP A 150 8.97 2.22 -26.82
CA ASP A 150 9.25 1.17 -25.85
C ASP A 150 8.91 1.62 -24.42
N PHE A 151 8.48 0.68 -23.59
CA PHE A 151 8.15 0.91 -22.18
C PHE A 151 8.37 -0.37 -21.37
N GLY A 152 8.69 -0.22 -20.08
CA GLY A 152 8.95 -1.35 -19.20
C GLY A 152 7.68 -2.11 -18.78
N GLU A 153 7.87 -3.02 -17.84
CA GLU A 153 6.78 -3.88 -17.36
C GLU A 153 5.70 -3.08 -16.62
N PRO A 154 4.40 -3.35 -16.85
CA PRO A 154 3.31 -2.80 -16.06
C PRO A 154 3.50 -3.07 -14.57
N MET A 155 3.51 -2.01 -13.76
CA MET A 155 3.71 -2.09 -12.31
C MET A 155 2.35 -2.17 -11.61
N MET A 156 1.97 -3.39 -11.20
CA MET A 156 0.65 -3.71 -10.65
C MET A 156 0.71 -4.17 -9.20
N TRP A 157 1.29 -3.36 -8.31
CA TRP A 157 1.36 -3.65 -6.86
C TRP A 157 0.51 -2.68 -6.04
N ILE A 158 0.36 -2.96 -4.74
CA ILE A 158 -0.41 -2.18 -3.76
C ILE A 158 -0.21 -0.64 -3.82
N ALA A 159 1.00 -0.16 -4.14
CA ALA A 159 1.34 1.26 -4.16
C ALA A 159 1.03 1.96 -5.49
N TYR A 160 0.71 1.19 -6.53
CA TYR A 160 0.60 1.68 -7.90
C TYR A 160 -0.82 1.42 -8.39
N ALA A 161 -1.66 2.45 -8.23
CA ALA A 161 -3.01 2.42 -8.72
C ALA A 161 -2.99 2.42 -10.26
N SER A 162 -3.80 1.54 -10.83
CA SER A 162 -4.25 1.68 -12.21
C SER A 162 -5.66 2.28 -12.21
N HIS A 163 -6.00 2.96 -13.28
CA HIS A 163 -7.26 3.69 -13.42
C HIS A 163 -7.89 3.38 -14.77
N TYR A 164 -9.16 2.98 -14.75
CA TYR A 164 -9.95 2.78 -15.95
C TYR A 164 -11.09 3.79 -15.99
N ALA A 165 -11.15 4.58 -17.06
CA ALA A 165 -12.26 5.47 -17.33
C ALA A 165 -12.41 5.63 -18.85
N GLU A 166 -13.67 5.66 -19.31
CA GLU A 166 -14.01 6.00 -20.70
C GLU A 166 -13.25 5.17 -21.77
N GLY A 167 -13.02 3.87 -21.50
CA GLY A 167 -12.31 3.00 -22.43
C GLY A 167 -10.77 3.11 -22.38
N VAL A 168 -10.23 3.96 -21.52
CA VAL A 168 -8.79 4.17 -21.35
C VAL A 168 -8.32 3.61 -20.01
N LEU A 169 -7.35 2.69 -20.08
CA LEU A 169 -6.67 2.13 -18.92
C LEU A 169 -5.32 2.81 -18.74
N LYS A 170 -5.15 3.52 -17.62
CA LYS A 170 -3.88 4.15 -17.21
C LYS A 170 -3.20 3.31 -16.14
N PHE A 171 -1.90 3.07 -16.28
CA PHE A 171 -1.10 2.32 -15.31
C PHE A 171 0.36 2.73 -15.37
N SER A 172 1.06 2.55 -14.25
CA SER A 172 2.49 2.82 -14.17
C SER A 172 3.30 1.68 -14.77
N VAL A 173 4.51 1.99 -15.23
CA VAL A 173 5.46 1.03 -15.79
C VAL A 173 6.82 1.18 -15.14
N LEU A 174 7.59 0.10 -15.12
CA LEU A 174 9.00 0.11 -14.75
C LEU A 174 9.85 0.79 -15.82
N PRO A 175 11.11 1.17 -15.50
CA PRO A 175 12.11 1.45 -16.53
C PRO A 175 12.24 0.29 -17.53
N THR A 176 12.44 0.60 -18.81
CA THR A 176 12.53 -0.41 -19.88
C THR A 176 13.69 -1.38 -19.70
N TYR A 177 14.81 -0.91 -19.15
CA TYR A 177 16.01 -1.72 -18.94
C TYR A 177 16.32 -1.86 -17.45
N LEU A 178 16.07 -3.06 -16.94
CA LEU A 178 16.44 -3.50 -15.59
C LEU A 178 17.47 -4.63 -15.72
N ASN A 179 18.74 -4.36 -15.40
CA ASN A 179 19.77 -5.40 -15.36
C ASN A 179 20.34 -5.50 -13.94
N GLY A 180 19.67 -6.26 -13.08
CA GLY A 180 20.06 -6.40 -11.68
C GLY A 180 20.08 -5.04 -10.95
N HIS A 181 21.27 -4.60 -10.53
CA HIS A 181 21.49 -3.33 -9.83
C HIS A 181 21.65 -2.11 -10.76
N GLU A 182 21.72 -2.32 -12.08
CA GLU A 182 21.82 -1.25 -13.06
C GLU A 182 20.47 -0.94 -13.69
N ILE A 183 20.09 0.32 -13.59
CA ILE A 183 18.83 0.84 -14.11
C ILE A 183 19.19 1.90 -15.12
N SER A 184 18.87 1.63 -16.38
CA SER A 184 19.02 2.62 -17.45
C SER A 184 17.65 3.24 -17.71
N ARG A 185 17.55 4.54 -17.46
CA ARG A 185 16.36 5.35 -17.77
C ARG A 185 16.77 6.75 -18.20
N ASN A 186 16.05 7.30 -19.17
CA ASN A 186 16.12 8.71 -19.55
C ASN A 186 15.01 9.48 -18.84
N SER A 187 15.20 10.80 -18.68
CA SER A 187 14.18 11.66 -18.08
C SER A 187 12.84 11.62 -18.83
N ASN A 188 12.88 11.38 -20.14
CA ASN A 188 11.70 11.39 -21.01
C ASN A 188 11.10 9.99 -21.24
N ASP A 189 11.63 8.97 -20.56
CA ASP A 189 11.05 7.63 -20.58
C ASP A 189 9.72 7.65 -19.81
N PRO A 190 8.67 6.98 -20.31
CA PRO A 190 7.37 7.02 -19.68
C PRO A 190 7.39 6.31 -18.33
N VAL A 191 6.71 6.90 -17.35
CA VAL A 191 6.47 6.31 -16.03
C VAL A 191 5.03 5.82 -15.91
N VAL A 192 4.12 6.46 -16.65
CA VAL A 192 2.74 6.05 -16.83
C VAL A 192 2.49 5.87 -18.31
N VAL A 193 1.67 4.88 -18.65
CA VAL A 193 1.16 4.67 -20.01
C VAL A 193 -0.37 4.66 -19.99
N LYS A 194 -0.97 4.97 -21.13
CA LYS A 194 -2.41 4.96 -21.35
C LYS A 194 -2.70 3.98 -22.48
N PHE A 195 -3.53 2.99 -22.23
CA PHE A 195 -4.04 2.08 -23.26
C PHE A 195 -5.50 2.42 -23.56
N ASP A 196 -5.75 2.98 -24.74
CA ASP A 196 -7.08 3.13 -25.30
C ASP A 196 -7.49 1.81 -25.94
N ILE A 197 -8.47 1.15 -25.33
CA ILE A 197 -8.89 -0.20 -25.70
C ILE A 197 -9.62 -0.19 -27.05
N ASN A 198 -10.44 0.83 -27.29
CA ASN A 198 -11.25 0.94 -28.50
C ASN A 198 -10.39 1.32 -29.70
N ALA A 199 -9.50 2.30 -29.52
CA ALA A 199 -8.56 2.73 -30.55
C ALA A 199 -7.39 1.74 -30.72
N LYS A 200 -7.24 0.77 -29.81
CA LYS A 200 -6.10 -0.15 -29.74
C LYS A 200 -4.77 0.59 -29.84
N LYS A 201 -4.59 1.58 -28.96
CA LYS A 201 -3.44 2.47 -28.98
C LYS A 201 -2.88 2.66 -27.58
N VAL A 202 -1.59 2.41 -27.44
CA VAL A 202 -0.80 2.76 -26.27
C VAL A 202 -0.14 4.12 -26.51
N SER A 203 -0.29 5.02 -25.54
CA SER A 203 0.32 6.35 -25.55
C SER A 203 1.02 6.63 -24.22
N LYS A 204 1.98 7.55 -24.24
CA LYS A 204 2.68 7.99 -23.02
C LYS A 204 1.72 8.75 -22.11
N GLY A 205 1.85 8.53 -20.81
CA GLY A 205 1.31 9.40 -19.77
C GLY A 205 1.98 10.77 -19.79
N LEU A 206 1.43 11.72 -19.03
CA LEU A 206 2.03 13.06 -18.90
C LEU A 206 3.20 13.07 -17.91
N ILE A 207 3.24 12.10 -16.98
CA ILE A 207 4.32 11.94 -16.02
C ILE A 207 5.41 11.01 -16.58
N ASP A 208 6.66 11.48 -16.49
CA ASP A 208 7.88 10.79 -16.88
C ASP A 208 8.93 10.88 -15.77
N TYR A 209 10.14 10.38 -16.03
CA TYR A 209 11.22 10.39 -15.03
C TYR A 209 11.86 11.76 -14.81
N SER A 210 11.51 12.81 -15.56
CA SER A 210 11.98 14.18 -15.29
C SER A 210 11.46 14.72 -13.95
N TYR A 211 10.35 14.16 -13.47
CA TYR A 211 9.77 14.44 -12.16
C TYR A 211 10.37 13.58 -11.03
N ALA A 212 11.25 12.64 -11.34
CA ALA A 212 11.86 11.75 -10.37
C ALA A 212 13.29 12.17 -10.02
N ASN A 213 13.76 11.77 -8.84
CA ASN A 213 15.19 11.81 -8.54
C ASN A 213 15.99 10.82 -9.43
N MET A 214 16.66 11.35 -10.46
CA MET A 214 17.43 10.56 -11.43
C MET A 214 18.64 9.85 -10.83
N ASN A 215 19.15 10.28 -9.67
CA ASN A 215 20.26 9.62 -8.98
C ASN A 215 19.81 8.45 -8.10
N ASN A 216 18.51 8.21 -7.96
CA ASN A 216 18.02 7.02 -7.27
C ASN A 216 18.36 5.77 -8.11
N HIS A 217 18.83 4.71 -7.45
CA HIS A 217 19.13 3.41 -8.06
C HIS A 217 18.18 2.29 -7.58
N HIS A 218 17.12 2.62 -6.84
CA HIS A 218 16.16 1.62 -6.37
C HIS A 218 15.21 1.11 -7.47
N TYR A 219 15.41 -0.13 -7.95
CA TYR A 219 14.66 -0.73 -9.08
C TYR A 219 13.13 -0.56 -9.07
N ILE A 220 12.44 -0.80 -7.95
CA ILE A 220 10.97 -0.60 -7.85
C ILE A 220 10.56 0.84 -7.49
N ARG A 221 11.22 1.45 -6.50
CA ARG A 221 10.91 2.80 -5.97
C ARG A 221 11.38 3.94 -6.88
N HIS A 222 11.40 3.71 -8.20
CA HIS A 222 11.44 4.73 -9.25
C HIS A 222 10.08 5.11 -9.75
N THR A 223 9.11 4.21 -9.64
CA THR A 223 7.73 4.46 -10.02
C THR A 223 7.05 5.26 -8.90
N PRO A 224 6.28 6.31 -9.22
CA PRO A 224 5.56 7.09 -8.23
C PRO A 224 4.39 6.28 -7.69
N ILE A 225 4.10 6.48 -6.41
CA ILE A 225 2.81 6.11 -5.84
C ILE A 225 1.75 6.87 -6.63
N SER A 226 0.62 6.22 -6.92
CA SER A 226 -0.50 6.86 -7.59
C SER A 226 -1.83 6.60 -6.88
N VAL A 227 -2.75 7.56 -6.97
CA VAL A 227 -4.12 7.42 -6.49
C VAL A 227 -5.08 8.16 -7.41
N VAL A 228 -6.28 7.58 -7.57
CA VAL A 228 -7.43 8.28 -8.16
C VAL A 228 -8.14 9.01 -7.05
N GLY A 229 -8.09 10.34 -7.07
CA GLY A 229 -8.75 11.21 -6.12
C GLY A 229 -10.18 11.55 -6.51
N LYS A 230 -10.67 12.65 -5.94
CA LYS A 230 -11.96 13.26 -6.29
C LYS A 230 -12.01 13.58 -7.79
N ASP A 231 -13.20 13.46 -8.39
CA ASP A 231 -13.45 13.80 -9.80
C ASP A 231 -12.50 13.10 -10.80
N ASN A 232 -12.01 11.91 -10.45
CA ASN A 232 -11.06 11.11 -11.24
C ASN A 232 -9.69 11.79 -11.50
N VAL A 233 -9.31 12.77 -10.67
CA VAL A 233 -7.97 13.37 -10.75
C VAL A 233 -6.92 12.36 -10.30
N LEU A 234 -5.87 12.17 -11.10
CA LEU A 234 -4.74 11.31 -10.76
C LEU A 234 -3.66 12.12 -10.05
N TYR A 235 -3.33 11.69 -8.83
CA TYR A 235 -2.25 12.25 -8.05
C TYR A 235 -1.07 11.28 -7.98
N TYR A 236 0.13 11.84 -7.97
CA TYR A 236 1.39 11.09 -7.95
C TYR A 236 2.32 11.62 -6.86
N CYS A 237 3.07 10.71 -6.24
CA CYS A 237 4.14 11.06 -5.31
C CYS A 237 5.31 10.08 -5.48
N PHE A 238 6.50 10.58 -5.81
CA PHE A 238 7.69 9.73 -5.85
C PHE A 238 8.11 9.33 -4.42
N PRO A 239 8.51 8.07 -4.17
CA PRO A 239 8.72 7.56 -2.81
C PRO A 239 9.71 8.35 -1.93
N PHE A 240 10.68 9.03 -2.55
CA PHE A 240 11.73 9.80 -1.86
C PHE A 240 11.57 11.31 -2.03
N GLU A 241 10.35 11.76 -2.32
CA GLU A 241 10.05 13.17 -2.54
C GLU A 241 8.85 13.63 -1.71
N ASN A 242 8.81 14.91 -1.40
CA ASN A 242 7.83 15.53 -0.52
C ASN A 242 6.84 16.42 -1.27
N ARG A 243 6.55 16.06 -2.52
CA ARG A 243 5.63 16.79 -3.39
C ARG A 243 4.59 15.85 -3.96
N ILE A 244 3.40 16.39 -4.14
CA ILE A 244 2.27 15.71 -4.77
C ILE A 244 2.05 16.39 -6.10
N LEU A 245 2.11 15.61 -7.17
CA LEU A 245 1.89 16.05 -8.54
C LEU A 245 0.51 15.59 -8.98
N PHE A 246 -0.08 16.26 -9.97
CA PHE A 246 -1.31 15.79 -10.60
C PHE A 246 -1.35 16.10 -12.09
N GLU A 247 -2.11 15.29 -12.84
CA GLU A 247 -2.45 15.57 -14.23
C GLU A 247 -3.59 16.58 -14.28
N ASN A 248 -3.32 17.81 -14.68
CA ASN A 248 -4.37 18.79 -14.96
C ASN A 248 -5.00 18.48 -16.32
N GLN A 249 -6.26 18.03 -16.31
CA GLN A 249 -6.96 17.62 -17.52
C GLN A 249 -7.33 18.80 -18.43
N GLU A 250 -7.50 20.01 -17.87
CA GLU A 250 -7.86 21.21 -18.63
C GLU A 250 -6.65 21.75 -19.42
N THR A 251 -5.49 21.77 -18.78
CA THR A 251 -4.26 22.32 -19.37
C THR A 251 -3.43 21.26 -20.10
N GLY A 252 -3.65 19.97 -19.80
CA GLY A 252 -2.92 18.86 -20.40
C GLY A 252 -1.47 18.75 -19.91
N ILE A 253 -1.14 19.34 -18.76
CA ILE A 253 0.21 19.31 -18.17
C ILE A 253 0.19 18.68 -16.77
N VAL A 254 1.38 18.31 -16.28
CA VAL A 254 1.56 17.91 -14.87
C VAL A 254 1.87 19.15 -14.05
N GLU A 255 1.16 19.32 -12.94
CA GLU A 255 1.33 20.43 -12.01
C GLU A 255 1.66 19.91 -10.61
N GLU A 256 2.38 20.71 -9.83
CA GLU A 256 2.59 20.44 -8.41
C GLU A 256 1.36 20.92 -7.62
N LYS A 257 0.67 19.98 -6.96
CA LYS A 257 -0.48 20.30 -6.10
C LYS A 257 -0.04 20.91 -4.78
N THR A 258 0.99 20.33 -4.16
CA THR A 258 1.53 20.79 -2.88
C THR A 258 2.90 20.19 -2.59
N THR A 259 3.59 20.78 -1.61
CA THR A 259 4.68 20.14 -0.86
C THR A 259 4.23 19.86 0.57
N PHE A 260 4.73 18.79 1.17
CA PHE A 260 4.37 18.39 2.53
C PHE A 260 5.59 17.99 3.35
N VAL A 261 5.46 18.03 4.67
CA VAL A 261 6.50 17.60 5.60
C VAL A 261 5.89 16.65 6.61
N SER A 262 6.52 15.49 6.78
CA SER A 262 6.21 14.56 7.86
C SER A 262 6.79 15.08 9.18
N ASP A 263 6.02 14.97 10.26
CA ASP A 263 6.47 15.27 11.63
C ASP A 263 7.53 14.27 12.10
N PHE A 264 7.57 13.07 11.50
CA PHE A 264 8.44 11.97 11.89
C PHE A 264 9.59 11.71 10.91
N VAL A 265 9.49 12.19 9.67
CA VAL A 265 10.51 12.05 8.62
C VAL A 265 10.86 13.42 8.04
N LYS A 266 12.08 13.88 8.31
CA LYS A 266 12.56 15.19 7.84
C LYS A 266 13.22 15.13 6.47
N GLU A 267 13.93 14.05 6.19
CA GLU A 267 14.76 13.91 4.99
C GLU A 267 14.50 12.56 4.33
N TYR A 268 14.46 12.59 2.99
CA TYR A 268 14.36 11.42 2.15
C TYR A 268 15.65 11.31 1.34
N TYR A 269 16.25 10.12 1.36
CA TYR A 269 17.49 9.87 0.67
C TYR A 269 17.24 8.84 -0.42
N PRO A 270 17.44 9.18 -1.71
CA PRO A 270 17.38 8.19 -2.78
C PRO A 270 18.47 7.13 -2.59
N MET A 271 18.27 5.93 -3.13
CA MET A 271 19.25 4.84 -3.02
C MET A 271 20.49 5.15 -3.85
N GLN A 272 21.64 5.32 -3.19
CA GLN A 272 22.92 5.69 -3.77
C GLN A 272 24.09 4.96 -3.07
N GLY A 273 25.30 5.10 -3.62
CA GLY A 273 26.54 4.62 -2.98
C GLY A 273 26.55 3.12 -2.67
N GLU A 274 26.94 2.78 -1.45
CA GLU A 274 27.05 1.40 -0.96
C GLU A 274 25.72 0.63 -0.98
N TYR A 275 24.58 1.33 -0.88
CA TYR A 275 23.25 0.72 -0.88
C TYR A 275 22.80 0.22 -2.25
N LYS A 276 23.47 0.63 -3.34
CA LYS A 276 23.08 0.20 -4.71
C LYS A 276 23.02 -1.32 -4.84
N ASN A 277 23.85 -2.03 -4.08
CA ASN A 277 23.95 -3.49 -4.09
C ASN A 277 23.24 -4.16 -2.90
N ASP A 278 22.63 -3.40 -1.98
CA ASP A 278 21.94 -3.93 -0.80
C ASP A 278 20.59 -3.24 -0.57
N ILE A 279 19.65 -3.56 -1.47
CA ILE A 279 18.28 -3.02 -1.42
C ILE A 279 17.58 -3.43 -0.13
N ARG A 280 17.84 -4.63 0.39
CA ARG A 280 17.21 -5.09 1.64
C ARG A 280 17.61 -4.19 2.80
N ARG A 281 18.89 -3.89 2.95
CA ARG A 281 19.38 -2.97 3.98
C ARG A 281 18.79 -1.58 3.80
N PHE A 282 18.83 -1.06 2.57
CA PHE A 282 18.27 0.25 2.26
C PHE A 282 16.77 0.34 2.63
N ASP A 283 15.99 -0.67 2.28
CA ASP A 283 14.56 -0.74 2.56
C ASP A 283 14.24 -0.78 4.05
N VAL A 284 15.16 -1.22 4.89
CA VAL A 284 15.05 -1.21 6.35
C VAL A 284 15.49 0.14 6.92
N GLU A 285 16.65 0.64 6.50
CA GLU A 285 17.28 1.85 7.06
C GLU A 285 16.64 3.16 6.65
N PHE A 286 16.05 3.24 5.46
CA PHE A 286 15.61 4.53 4.91
C PHE A 286 14.09 4.72 4.95
N PRO A 287 13.62 5.96 5.22
CA PRO A 287 12.21 6.28 5.14
C PRO A 287 11.78 6.48 3.68
N TYR A 288 10.51 6.24 3.40
CA TYR A 288 9.90 6.54 2.09
C TYR A 288 8.38 6.65 2.18
N ASN A 289 7.79 7.44 1.29
CA ASN A 289 6.36 7.49 1.03
C ASN A 289 5.96 6.19 0.33
N ALA A 290 5.02 5.45 0.91
CA ALA A 290 4.74 4.06 0.53
C ALA A 290 3.39 3.85 -0.13
N ASN A 291 2.40 4.65 0.22
CA ASN A 291 1.05 4.52 -0.32
C ASN A 291 0.27 5.82 -0.14
N LEU A 292 -0.63 6.13 -1.07
CA LEU A 292 -1.57 7.22 -0.98
C LEU A 292 -2.96 6.68 -1.28
N LYS A 293 -3.93 6.91 -0.39
CA LYS A 293 -5.31 6.45 -0.56
C LYS A 293 -6.28 7.62 -0.44
N TYR A 294 -7.25 7.66 -1.34
CA TYR A 294 -8.36 8.60 -1.27
C TYR A 294 -9.53 7.96 -0.54
N ASP A 295 -10.15 8.73 0.35
CA ASP A 295 -11.36 8.38 1.08
C ASP A 295 -12.55 9.21 0.57
N PRO A 296 -13.37 8.65 -0.34
CA PRO A 296 -14.49 9.38 -0.91
C PRO A 296 -15.64 9.63 0.08
N PHE A 297 -15.65 8.97 1.24
CA PHE A 297 -16.71 9.15 2.24
C PHE A 297 -16.45 10.36 3.15
N ARG A 298 -15.19 10.77 3.25
CA ARG A 298 -14.72 11.83 4.15
C ARG A 298 -13.99 12.94 3.40
N ASN A 299 -13.75 12.78 2.09
CA ASN A 299 -12.98 13.68 1.23
C ASN A 299 -11.59 14.00 1.82
N VAL A 300 -10.87 12.94 2.21
CA VAL A 300 -9.51 13.04 2.76
C VAL A 300 -8.56 12.08 2.03
N TYR A 301 -7.26 12.35 2.15
CA TYR A 301 -6.21 11.46 1.66
C TYR A 301 -5.36 10.92 2.82
N TYR A 302 -5.03 9.63 2.76
CA TYR A 302 -4.14 8.97 3.71
C TYR A 302 -2.81 8.64 3.03
N MET A 303 -1.73 9.33 3.40
CA MET A 303 -0.36 9.02 2.97
C MET A 303 0.34 8.18 4.03
N VAL A 304 0.78 6.98 3.63
CA VAL A 304 1.59 6.10 4.48
C VAL A 304 3.06 6.43 4.27
N VAL A 305 3.77 6.72 5.35
CA VAL A 305 5.21 7.01 5.37
C VAL A 305 5.92 5.99 6.24
N TYR A 306 6.77 5.13 5.67
CA TYR A 306 7.61 4.25 6.47
C TYR A 306 8.79 5.01 7.06
N HIS A 307 9.17 4.70 8.30
CA HIS A 307 10.31 5.30 8.99
C HIS A 307 11.51 4.36 8.94
N GLY A 308 12.72 4.92 8.86
CA GLY A 308 13.96 4.13 8.91
C GLY A 308 14.24 3.51 10.28
N ILE A 309 14.84 2.32 10.30
CA ILE A 309 15.41 1.71 11.51
C ILE A 309 16.79 1.12 11.19
N PRO A 310 17.74 1.06 12.14
CA PRO A 310 19.02 0.40 11.91
C PRO A 310 18.84 -1.02 11.36
N PHE A 311 19.64 -1.41 10.36
CA PHE A 311 19.55 -2.76 9.79
C PHE A 311 20.05 -3.84 10.75
N VAL A 312 21.01 -3.49 11.61
CA VAL A 312 21.51 -4.34 12.69
C VAL A 312 21.04 -3.73 14.01
N ASP A 313 20.50 -4.55 14.89
CA ASP A 313 20.21 -4.14 16.25
C ASP A 313 21.51 -4.07 17.06
N ASP A 314 21.87 -2.87 17.53
CA ASP A 314 23.13 -2.66 18.27
C ASP A 314 23.21 -3.44 19.60
N SER A 315 22.05 -3.80 20.18
CA SER A 315 21.99 -4.49 21.47
C SER A 315 22.08 -6.02 21.34
N THR A 316 21.55 -6.59 20.24
CA THR A 316 21.50 -8.04 20.03
C THR A 316 22.44 -8.53 18.92
N GLY A 317 22.85 -7.64 18.01
CA GLY A 317 23.58 -7.97 16.79
C GLY A 317 22.71 -8.62 15.70
N GLU A 318 21.39 -8.71 15.91
CA GLU A 318 20.48 -9.36 14.98
C GLU A 318 20.10 -8.45 13.81
N LEU A 319 19.89 -9.05 12.64
CA LEU A 319 19.39 -8.33 11.47
C LEU A 319 17.91 -8.01 11.64
N ARG A 320 17.57 -6.74 11.52
CA ARG A 320 16.19 -6.30 11.43
C ARG A 320 15.64 -6.49 10.02
N SER A 321 14.32 -6.59 9.93
CA SER A 321 13.61 -6.76 8.67
C SER A 321 12.55 -5.69 8.47
N PHE A 322 12.04 -5.62 7.24
CA PHE A 322 11.04 -4.64 6.85
C PHE A 322 9.76 -4.72 7.71
N SER A 323 9.39 -5.91 8.19
CA SER A 323 8.20 -6.11 9.02
C SER A 323 8.25 -5.34 10.35
N GLN A 324 9.45 -4.98 10.82
CA GLN A 324 9.67 -4.28 12.08
C GLN A 324 9.64 -2.75 11.92
N LYS A 325 9.50 -2.22 10.70
CA LYS A 325 9.52 -0.77 10.49
C LYS A 325 8.28 -0.10 11.08
N PRO A 326 8.45 0.98 11.87
CA PRO A 326 7.35 1.88 12.17
C PRO A 326 6.94 2.67 10.92
N PHE A 327 5.75 3.24 10.97
CA PHE A 327 5.23 4.11 9.93
C PHE A 327 4.37 5.22 10.53
N SER A 328 4.13 6.29 9.79
CA SER A 328 3.08 7.24 10.09
C SER A 328 2.04 7.29 8.98
N ILE A 329 0.84 7.72 9.32
CA ILE A 329 -0.18 8.11 8.35
C ILE A 329 -0.39 9.61 8.46
N ILE A 330 -0.08 10.32 7.39
CA ILE A 330 -0.47 11.72 7.21
C ILE A 330 -1.89 11.73 6.64
N VAL A 331 -2.77 12.50 7.28
CA VAL A 331 -4.12 12.74 6.79
C VAL A 331 -4.16 14.13 6.18
N PHE A 332 -4.57 14.23 4.91
CA PHE A 332 -4.78 15.49 4.23
C PHE A 332 -6.27 15.72 3.94
N ASP A 333 -6.69 16.99 3.85
CA ASP A 333 -7.97 17.36 3.25
C ASP A 333 -7.92 17.29 1.71
N GLU A 334 -9.02 17.69 1.06
CA GLU A 334 -9.13 17.67 -0.41
C GLU A 334 -8.13 18.59 -1.13
N GLU A 335 -7.62 19.63 -0.44
CA GLU A 335 -6.62 20.56 -0.96
C GLU A 335 -5.19 20.15 -0.59
N PHE A 336 -5.00 18.93 -0.07
CA PHE A 336 -3.74 18.42 0.44
C PHE A 336 -3.12 19.23 1.59
N LYS A 337 -3.95 19.92 2.38
CA LYS A 337 -3.51 20.50 3.64
C LYS A 337 -3.48 19.41 4.72
N LYS A 338 -2.36 19.32 5.45
CA LYS A 338 -2.19 18.33 6.51
C LYS A 338 -3.16 18.59 7.67
N LEU A 339 -4.08 17.67 7.90
CA LEU A 339 -5.06 17.67 8.99
C LEU A 339 -4.51 17.01 10.25
N SER A 340 -3.74 15.93 10.08
CA SER A 340 -3.11 15.19 11.19
C SER A 340 -1.97 14.32 10.70
N GLU A 341 -1.13 13.86 11.63
CA GLU A 341 -0.19 12.78 11.39
C GLU A 341 -0.07 11.88 12.62
N GLN A 342 -0.25 10.58 12.45
CA GLN A 342 -0.18 9.61 13.54
C GLN A 342 0.87 8.55 13.27
N LYS A 343 1.79 8.35 14.24
CA LYS A 343 2.78 7.27 14.21
C LYS A 343 2.18 5.96 14.70
N PHE A 344 2.61 4.87 14.10
CA PHE A 344 2.32 3.49 14.43
C PHE A 344 3.65 2.75 14.63
N GLU A 345 3.74 2.02 15.75
CA GLU A 345 4.91 1.19 16.02
C GLU A 345 4.98 0.00 15.06
N GLY A 346 6.21 -0.41 14.74
CA GLY A 346 6.47 -1.52 13.82
C GLY A 346 6.00 -2.88 14.35
N GLY A 347 6.05 -3.89 13.48
CA GLY A 347 5.73 -5.28 13.84
C GLY A 347 4.24 -5.61 13.96
N ASN A 348 3.35 -4.62 13.88
CA ASN A 348 1.91 -4.84 14.07
C ASN A 348 1.10 -4.85 12.77
N PHE A 349 1.32 -3.87 11.91
CA PHE A 349 0.52 -3.62 10.70
C PHE A 349 1.32 -3.82 9.41
N LEU A 350 0.60 -3.94 8.30
CA LEU A 350 1.08 -3.91 6.92
C LEU A 350 0.26 -2.87 6.14
N PRO A 351 0.52 -1.56 6.31
CA PRO A 351 -0.38 -0.49 5.87
C PRO A 351 -0.63 -0.46 4.35
N GLY A 352 0.19 -1.13 3.54
CA GLY A 352 -0.07 -1.31 2.11
C GLY A 352 -1.41 -2.01 1.82
N GLY A 353 -1.77 -3.02 2.60
CA GLY A 353 -3.03 -3.77 2.44
C GLY A 353 -4.28 -3.02 2.93
N SER A 354 -4.15 -1.76 3.34
CA SER A 354 -5.27 -1.00 3.92
C SER A 354 -6.30 -0.61 2.84
N PHE A 355 -7.56 -0.45 3.26
CA PHE A 355 -8.65 0.03 2.40
C PHE A 355 -9.58 0.95 3.18
N VAL A 356 -10.38 1.75 2.47
CA VAL A 356 -11.36 2.65 3.06
C VAL A 356 -12.78 2.12 2.87
N SER A 357 -13.64 2.46 3.81
CA SER A 357 -15.07 2.12 3.78
C SER A 357 -15.90 3.27 4.33
N ARG A 358 -17.23 3.13 4.24
CA ARG A 358 -18.18 4.03 4.92
C ARG A 358 -17.92 4.12 6.43
N LYS A 359 -17.35 3.07 7.06
CA LYS A 359 -17.06 3.04 8.51
C LYS A 359 -15.77 3.76 8.86
N GLY A 360 -14.71 3.60 8.08
CA GLY A 360 -13.40 4.22 8.35
C GLY A 360 -12.29 3.66 7.47
N LEU A 361 -11.05 3.96 7.87
CA LEU A 361 -9.84 3.37 7.30
C LEU A 361 -9.54 2.04 8.00
N TYR A 362 -9.58 0.95 7.26
CA TYR A 362 -9.14 -0.36 7.74
C TYR A 362 -7.65 -0.54 7.47
N ILE A 363 -6.83 -0.62 8.52
CA ILE A 363 -5.39 -0.88 8.40
C ILE A 363 -5.13 -2.37 8.60
N PHE A 364 -4.44 -2.99 7.63
CA PHE A 364 -4.17 -4.43 7.64
C PHE A 364 -3.23 -4.80 8.81
N PHE A 365 -3.67 -5.74 9.66
CA PHE A 365 -3.07 -6.13 10.94
C PHE A 365 -2.54 -7.56 10.89
N ASN A 366 -1.86 -7.88 9.77
CA ASN A 366 -1.40 -9.23 9.41
C ASN A 366 0.13 -9.30 9.32
N ASN A 367 0.82 -8.52 10.15
CA ASN A 367 2.26 -8.58 10.23
C ASN A 367 2.71 -9.85 10.96
N ILE A 368 3.73 -10.54 10.45
CA ILE A 368 4.21 -11.81 11.02
C ILE A 368 4.89 -11.62 12.39
N GLU A 369 5.42 -10.44 12.68
CA GLU A 369 6.00 -10.12 13.99
C GLU A 369 4.93 -9.88 15.06
N ASN A 370 3.66 -9.76 14.66
CA ASN A 370 2.57 -9.47 15.57
C ASN A 370 2.29 -10.72 16.43
N PRO A 371 2.30 -10.65 17.77
CA PRO A 371 1.97 -11.80 18.62
C PRO A 371 0.57 -12.37 18.40
N LEU A 372 -0.34 -11.57 17.81
CA LEU A 372 -1.69 -11.97 17.45
C LEU A 372 -1.80 -12.43 15.98
N PHE A 373 -0.68 -12.56 15.27
CA PHE A 373 -0.65 -13.06 13.90
C PHE A 373 -1.31 -14.44 13.80
N ASN A 374 -2.12 -14.64 12.75
CA ASN A 374 -2.70 -15.93 12.43
C ASN A 374 -2.90 -15.99 10.93
N GLU A 375 -2.20 -16.92 10.27
CA GLU A 375 -2.20 -17.04 8.81
C GLU A 375 -3.58 -17.40 8.22
N ASN A 376 -4.48 -17.99 9.02
CA ASN A 376 -5.83 -18.37 8.59
C ASN A 376 -6.82 -17.21 8.56
N TYR A 377 -6.37 -15.96 8.77
CA TYR A 377 -7.25 -14.80 8.76
C TYR A 377 -6.61 -13.60 8.09
N PHE A 378 -7.40 -12.84 7.34
CA PHE A 378 -7.12 -11.42 7.12
C PHE A 378 -7.72 -10.61 8.25
N LYS A 379 -6.85 -9.94 9.01
CA LYS A 379 -7.20 -9.08 10.14
C LYS A 379 -6.96 -7.63 9.79
N TYR A 380 -7.88 -6.77 10.18
CA TYR A 380 -7.75 -5.32 10.06
C TYR A 380 -8.20 -4.66 11.35
N VAL A 381 -7.65 -3.47 11.62
CA VAL A 381 -8.19 -2.57 12.65
C VAL A 381 -8.84 -1.39 11.94
N LEU A 382 -10.07 -1.09 12.33
CA LEU A 382 -10.82 0.06 11.87
C LEU A 382 -10.37 1.30 12.62
N PHE A 383 -9.99 2.35 11.88
CA PHE A 383 -9.70 3.67 12.41
C PHE A 383 -10.68 4.71 11.87
N ASN A 384 -11.19 5.54 12.77
CA ASN A 384 -11.99 6.70 12.42
C ASN A 384 -11.15 7.97 12.58
N LEU A 385 -11.31 8.90 11.64
CA LEU A 385 -10.80 10.27 11.77
C LEU A 385 -11.77 11.06 12.64
N GLU A 386 -11.34 11.48 13.83
CA GLU A 386 -12.16 12.21 14.78
C GLU A 386 -11.52 13.54 15.15
N LYS A 387 -12.35 14.54 15.42
CA LYS A 387 -11.89 15.83 15.91
C LYS A 387 -11.55 15.72 17.41
N ASN A 388 -10.42 16.29 17.83
CA ASN A 388 -9.98 16.33 19.23
C ASN A 388 -10.94 17.12 20.13
#